data_AF-A0A2E0QA86-F1
#
_entry.id   AF-A0A2E0QA86-F1
#
_cell.length_a   1.000
_cell.length_b   1.000
_cell.length_c   1.000
_cell.angle_alpha   90.00
_cell.angle_beta   90.00
_cell.angle_gamma   90.00
#
_symmetry.space_group_name_H-M   'P 1'
#
loop_
_entity.id
_entity.type
_entity.pdbx_description
1 polymer ?
#
loop_
_entity_poly.entity_id
_entity_poly.type
_entity_poly.pdbx_seq_one_letter_code
_entity_poly.pdbx_strand_id
1 'polypeptide(L)' 'MNVYVLGIISFVVGFLIGQAIIAYLLRHKTKEQLLKDESIREYGLIPWGCAIVVCCGAIWLGKMIGVVTP' A
#
# COMPACT_ATOMS: atom_id res chain seq x y z
N MET A 1 -3.45 20.85 6.98
CA MET A 1 -2.60 19.73 7.45
C MET A 1 -1.39 19.66 6.53
N ASN A 2 -0.17 19.50 7.05
CA ASN A 2 1.02 19.46 6.19
C ASN A 2 0.95 18.28 5.21
N VAL A 3 1.27 18.53 3.93
CA VAL A 3 1.31 17.51 2.87
C VAL A 3 2.12 16.28 3.31
N TYR A 4 3.22 16.52 4.01
CA TYR A 4 4.09 15.47 4.54
C TYR A 4 3.40 14.57 5.57
N VAL A 5 2.59 15.13 6.46
CA VAL A 5 1.87 14.36 7.49
C VAL A 5 0.80 13.50 6.85
N LEU A 6 0.03 14.08 5.93
CA LEU A 6 -0.98 13.33 5.17
C LEU A 6 -0.32 12.21 4.36
N GLY A 7 0.79 12.51 3.68
CA GLY A 7 1.55 11.53 2.91
C GLY A 7 2.06 10.37 3.77
N ILE A 8 2.64 10.63 4.94
CA ILE A 8 3.13 9.57 5.83
C ILE A 8 1.97 8.70 6.34
N ILE A 9 0.86 9.30 6.78
CA ILE A 9 -0.31 8.55 7.27
C ILE A 9 -0.89 7.68 6.15
N SER A 10 -1.11 8.26 4.97
CA SER A 10 -1.64 7.55 3.81
C SER A 10 -0.70 6.46 3.30
N PHE A 11 0.62 6.67 3.39
CA PHE A 11 1.61 5.65 3.06
C PHE A 11 1.51 4.46 4.00
N VAL A 12 1.52 4.70 5.31
CA VAL A 12 1.43 3.63 6.32
C VAL A 12 0.12 2.86 6.18
N VAL A 13 -1.00 3.56 6.03
CA VAL A 13 -2.32 2.94 5.83
C VAL A 13 -2.35 2.13 4.52
N GLY A 14 -1.85 2.69 3.41
CA GLY A 14 -1.81 2.00 2.12
C GLY A 14 -0.90 0.77 2.14
N PHE A 15 0.21 0.84 2.86
CA PHE A 15 1.11 -0.30 3.04
C PHE A 15 0.45 -1.42 3.87
N LEU A 16 -0.23 -1.07 4.96
CA LEU A 16 -0.98 -2.04 5.78
C LEU A 16 -2.11 -2.72 4.98
N ILE A 17 -2.83 -1.96 4.15
CA ILE A 17 -3.83 -2.51 3.23
C ILE A 17 -3.18 -3.49 2.25
N GLY A 18 -2.05 -3.11 1.67
CA GLY A 18 -1.30 -3.97 0.75
C GLY A 18 -0.80 -5.27 1.40
N GLN A 19 -0.35 -5.20 2.67
CA GLN A 19 0.01 -6.38 3.45
C GLN A 19 -1.21 -7.28 3.72
N ALA A 20 -2.37 -6.70 4.02
CA ALA A 20 -3.61 -7.46 4.18
C ALA A 20 -4.04 -8.16 2.88
N ILE A 21 -3.87 -7.49 1.73
CA ILE A 21 -4.14 -8.07 0.40
C ILE A 21 -3.21 -9.25 0.13
N ILE A 22 -1.91 -9.10 0.36
CA ILE A 22 -0.94 -10.20 0.25
C ILE A 22 -1.34 -11.35 1.18
N ALA A 23 -1.63 -11.06 2.44
CA ALA A 23 -1.99 -12.08 3.43
C ALA A 23 -3.23 -12.85 2.99
N TYR A 24 -4.21 -12.17 2.39
CA TYR A 24 -5.40 -12.80 1.82
C TYR A 24 -5.10 -13.64 0.58
N LEU A 25 -4.27 -13.15 -0.34
CA LEU A 25 -3.89 -13.87 -1.56
C LEU A 25 -3.05 -15.12 -1.26
N LEU A 26 -2.13 -15.02 -0.30
CA LEU A 26 -1.23 -16.11 0.09
C LEU A 26 -1.82 -17.02 1.17
N ARG A 27 -3.02 -16.75 1.71
CA ARG A 27 -3.63 -17.55 2.79
C ARG A 27 -3.77 -19.05 2.46
N HIS A 28 -3.88 -19.36 1.16
CA HIS A 28 -4.09 -20.71 0.65
C HIS A 28 -2.79 -21.37 0.14
N LYS A 29 -1.66 -20.65 0.16
CA LYS A 29 -0.35 -21.16 -0.27
C LYS A 29 0.41 -21.71 0.94
N THR A 30 0.99 -22.89 0.82
CA THR A 30 1.83 -23.47 1.88
C THR A 30 3.21 -22.80 1.90
N LYS A 31 3.86 -22.73 3.07
CA LYS A 31 5.18 -22.10 3.24
C LYS A 31 6.24 -22.65 2.28
N GLU A 32 6.16 -23.93 1.95
CA GLU A 32 7.06 -24.58 0.99
C GLU A 32 6.85 -24.08 -0.44
N GLN A 33 5.60 -23.79 -0.84
CA GLN A 33 5.30 -23.14 -2.12
C GLN A 33 5.79 -21.69 -2.12
N LEU A 34 5.65 -20.96 -1.01
CA LEU A 34 6.18 -19.60 -0.86
C LEU A 34 7.70 -19.52 -1.04
N LEU A 35 8.44 -20.55 -0.62
CA LEU A 35 9.91 -20.57 -0.69
C LEU A 35 10.45 -21.04 -2.04
N LYS A 36 9.67 -21.83 -2.80
CA LYS A 36 10.11 -22.40 -4.08
C LYS A 36 9.73 -21.57 -5.30
N ASP A 37 8.72 -20.72 -5.17
CA ASP A 37 8.15 -19.99 -6.31
C ASP A 37 8.74 -18.57 -6.36
N GLU A 38 9.64 -18.32 -7.30
CA GLU A 38 10.27 -17.00 -7.49
C GLU A 38 9.22 -15.92 -7.83
N SER A 39 8.09 -16.31 -8.42
CA SER A 39 6.95 -15.43 -8.70
C SER A 39 6.34 -14.81 -7.43
N ILE A 40 6.44 -15.49 -6.28
CA ILE A 40 5.91 -14.98 -4.99
C ILE A 40 6.72 -13.78 -4.49
N ARG A 41 7.97 -13.64 -4.95
CA ARG A 41 8.81 -12.49 -4.65
C ARG A 41 8.26 -11.20 -5.28
N GLU A 42 7.61 -11.29 -6.44
CA GLU A 42 6.94 -10.16 -7.09
C GLU A 42 5.69 -9.70 -6.36
N TYR A 43 5.03 -10.59 -5.59
CA TYR A 43 3.90 -10.19 -4.74
C TYR A 43 4.34 -9.18 -3.69
N GLY A 44 5.62 -9.16 -3.30
CA GLY A 44 6.19 -8.13 -2.44
C GLY A 44 6.01 -6.71 -2.99
N LEU A 45 5.83 -6.52 -4.30
CA LEU A 45 5.56 -5.21 -4.92
C LEU A 45 4.13 -4.73 -4.70
N ILE A 46 3.19 -5.62 -4.37
CA ILE A 46 1.77 -5.29 -4.14
C ILE A 46 1.61 -4.20 -3.05
N PRO A 47 2.21 -4.33 -1.85
CA PRO A 47 2.07 -3.31 -0.81
C PRO A 47 2.76 -2.01 -1.16
N TRP A 48 3.85 -2.04 -1.93
CA TRP A 48 4.48 -0.83 -2.44
C TRP A 48 3.59 -0.12 -3.45
N GLY A 49 2.99 -0.86 -4.39
CA GLY A 49 2.01 -0.34 -5.35
C GLY A 49 0.78 0.24 -4.66
N CYS A 50 0.19 -0.49 -3.71
CA CYS A 50 -0.94 -0.01 -2.91
C CYS A 50 -0.59 1.27 -2.12
N ALA A 51 0.59 1.32 -1.49
CA ALA A 51 1.01 2.50 -0.74
C ALA A 51 1.15 3.73 -1.64
N ILE A 52 1.71 3.59 -2.84
CA ILE A 52 1.84 4.69 -3.82
C ILE A 52 0.46 5.17 -4.27
N VAL A 53 -0.44 4.25 -4.63
CA VAL A 53 -1.80 4.58 -5.09
C VAL A 53 -2.58 5.32 -4.01
N VAL A 54 -2.54 4.81 -2.76
CA VAL A 54 -3.23 5.43 -1.63
C VAL A 54 -2.65 6.79 -1.29
N CYS A 55 -1.33 6.97 -1.34
CA CYS A 55 -0.69 8.27 -1.18
C CYS A 55 -1.15 9.29 -2.22
N CYS A 56 -1.07 8.93 -3.50
CA CYS A 56 -1.47 9.80 -4.60
C CYS A 56 -2.96 10.17 -4.50
N GLY A 57 -3.82 9.19 -4.23
CA GLY A 57 -5.26 9.40 -4.04
C GLY A 57 -5.57 10.30 -2.85
N ALA A 58 -4.89 10.10 -1.72
CA ALA A 58 -5.11 10.89 -0.52
C ALA A 58 -4.64 12.34 -0.67
N ILE A 59 -3.50 12.59 -1.32
CA ILE A 59 -3.02 13.95 -1.59
C ILE A 59 -3.96 14.66 -2.58
N TRP A 60 -4.39 13.96 -3.63
CA TRP A 60 -5.31 14.52 -4.63
C TRP A 60 -6.68 14.85 -4.02
N LEU A 61 -7.24 13.93 -3.24
CA LEU A 61 -8.47 14.15 -2.48
C LEU A 61 -8.31 15.31 -1.48
N GLY A 62 -7.20 15.31 -0.73
CA GLY A 62 -6.85 16.34 0.25
C GLY A 62 -6.76 17.75 -0.35
N LYS A 63 -6.29 17.86 -1.60
CA LYS A 63 -6.32 19.11 -2.38
C LYS A 63 -7.74 19.51 -2.77
N MET A 64 -8.57 18.58 -3.25
CA MET A 64 -9.95 18.89 -3.65
C MET A 64 -10.81 19.38 -2.48
N ILE A 65 -10.62 18.81 -1.28
CA ILE A 65 -11.39 19.18 -0.08
C ILE A 65 -10.80 20.38 0.67
N GLY A 66 -9.72 20.99 0.17
CA GLY A 66 -9.07 22.15 0.81
C GLY A 66 -8.34 21.85 2.13
N VAL A 67 -8.13 20.58 2.47
CA VAL A 67 -7.39 20.15 3.68
C VAL A 67 -5.87 20.30 3.49
N VAL A 68 -5.43 20.24 2.23
CA VAL A 68 -4.04 20.41 1.80
C VAL A 68 -3.94 21.74 1.05
N THR A 69 -3.38 22.75 1.70
CA THR A 69 -3.02 24.03 1.09
C THR A 69 -1.69 23.89 0.32
N PRO A 70 -1.50 24.63 -0.79
CA PRO A 70 -0.22 24.70 -1.51
C PRO A 70 0.92 25.19 -0.62
#